data_AF-E1T837-F1
#
_entry.id   AF-E1T837-F1
#
_cell.length_a   1.000
_cell.length_b   1.000
_cell.length_c   1.000
_cell.angle_alpha   90.00
_cell.angle_beta   90.00
_cell.angle_gamma   90.00
#
_symmetry.space_group_name_H-M   'P 1'
#
loop_
_entity.id
_entity.type
_entity.pdbx_description
1 polymer ?
#
loop_
_entity_poly.entity_id
_entity_poly.type
_entity_poly.pdbx_seq_one_letter_code
_entity_poly.pdbx_strand_id
1 'polypeptide(L)'
;MATTIERVQAVRSDTAGTEASNEVTNEVTNEVLGSLINIAGRQRMLSQRIVFKAMLALREGRGEGEGHGALAVARDTLRTFADSHAALVQGRDGLPGLFSPALREAFHGKGDTRNASGNSHVAKKIADFIALAGAALDAIARNPARAEQAVEALIASADPLLNDLHAVTAVYEQESRRIARMQKREQQQLIERIKSIAKEAHIVSFNGQIVASRTNVTGREFAVVAGVMTSITKELEAVVSAFVKKTASA
;
A
#
# COMPACT_ATOMS: atom_id res chain seq x y z
N MET A 1 44.13 34.45 -0.35
CA MET A 1 44.28 33.28 0.55
C MET A 1 43.19 33.37 1.60
N ALA A 2 42.02 32.78 1.31
CA ALA A 2 40.88 32.79 2.22
C ALA A 2 41.10 31.73 3.32
N THR A 3 41.01 32.16 4.57
CA THR A 3 41.22 31.34 5.77
C THR A 3 40.14 30.27 5.91
N THR A 4 40.55 29.08 6.34
CA THR A 4 39.78 27.84 6.57
C THR A 4 38.45 28.02 7.33
N ILE A 5 38.23 29.16 8.00
CA ILE A 5 37.02 29.49 8.76
C ILE A 5 35.87 29.97 7.84
N GLU A 6 36.13 30.61 6.70
CA GLU A 6 35.07 31.07 5.79
C GLU A 6 34.40 29.92 5.00
N ARG A 7 35.09 28.79 4.82
CA ARG A 7 34.52 27.59 4.17
C ARG A 7 33.50 26.85 5.05
N VAL A 8 33.54 27.03 6.37
CA VAL A 8 32.61 26.35 7.30
C VAL A 8 31.30 27.13 7.45
N GLN A 9 31.30 28.44 7.20
CA GLN A 9 30.07 29.26 7.19
C GLN A 9 29.29 29.14 5.88
N ALA A 10 29.94 28.94 4.74
CA ALA A 10 29.26 28.76 3.45
C ALA A 10 28.49 27.43 3.32
N VAL A 11 28.87 26.39 4.08
CA VAL A 11 28.16 25.09 4.09
C VAL A 11 26.92 25.11 5.00
N ARG A 12 26.83 26.08 5.93
CA ARG A 12 25.69 26.21 6.86
C ARG A 12 24.53 27.06 6.31
N SER A 13 24.74 27.85 5.26
CA SER A 13 23.68 28.64 4.63
C SER A 13 22.89 27.90 3.55
N ASP A 14 23.36 26.74 3.07
CA ASP A 14 22.69 25.96 2.01
C ASP A 14 21.77 24.85 2.55
N THR A 15 21.69 24.67 3.87
CA THR A 15 20.88 23.63 4.51
C THR A 15 19.59 24.14 5.17
N ALA A 16 19.27 25.43 5.05
CA ALA A 16 18.09 26.03 5.66
C ALA A 16 16.88 26.21 4.71
N GLY A 17 16.94 25.68 3.48
CA GLY A 17 15.97 26.00 2.41
C GLY A 17 15.03 24.88 1.94
N THR A 18 15.12 23.65 2.45
CA THR A 18 14.43 22.49 1.83
C THR A 18 13.60 21.65 2.81
N GLU A 19 13.17 22.21 3.93
CA GLU A 19 12.29 21.52 4.90
C GLU A 19 10.79 21.82 4.73
N ALA A 20 10.37 22.41 3.60
CA ALA A 20 8.96 22.75 3.34
C ALA A 20 8.40 22.08 2.08
N SER A 21 8.50 20.77 2.01
CA SER A 21 7.58 19.94 1.23
C SER A 21 7.39 18.63 1.98
N ASN A 22 6.66 18.73 3.10
CA ASN A 22 6.03 17.60 3.76
C ASN A 22 4.93 17.07 2.84
N GLU A 23 5.34 16.48 1.71
CA GLU A 23 4.52 15.52 0.99
C GLU A 23 4.39 14.36 1.97
N VAL A 24 3.27 14.30 2.68
CA VAL A 24 2.83 13.10 3.37
C VAL A 24 2.54 12.10 2.24
N THR A 25 3.60 11.51 1.69
CA THR A 25 3.50 10.21 1.06
C THR A 25 3.06 9.32 2.20
N ASN A 26 1.74 9.07 2.30
CA ASN A 26 1.20 8.03 3.16
C ASN A 26 2.01 6.78 2.83
N GLU A 27 3.04 6.48 3.63
CA GLU A 27 3.84 5.28 3.46
C GLU A 27 2.87 4.13 3.68
N VAL A 28 2.42 3.55 2.57
CA VAL A 28 1.47 2.45 2.62
C VAL A 28 2.21 1.28 3.28
N THR A 29 1.83 0.98 4.51
CA THR A 29 2.50 -0.07 5.28
C THR A 29 2.23 -1.44 4.65
N ASN A 30 3.10 -2.41 4.92
CA ASN A 30 2.93 -3.77 4.40
C ASN A 30 1.60 -4.40 4.88
N GLU A 31 1.13 -4.04 6.08
CA GLU A 31 -0.17 -4.47 6.60
C GLU A 31 -1.33 -3.91 5.78
N VAL A 32 -1.29 -2.61 5.47
CA VAL A 32 -2.29 -1.95 4.62
C VAL A 32 -2.29 -2.55 3.21
N LEU A 33 -1.10 -2.81 2.62
CA LEU A 33 -0.97 -3.47 1.32
C LEU A 33 -1.58 -4.89 1.34
N GLY A 34 -1.31 -5.67 2.38
CA GLY A 34 -1.92 -6.99 2.55
C GLY A 34 -3.44 -6.93 2.67
N SER A 35 -3.96 -5.95 3.40
CA SER A 35 -5.40 -5.70 3.52
C SER A 35 -6.03 -5.36 2.17
N LEU A 36 -5.42 -4.45 1.40
CA LEU A 36 -5.88 -4.06 0.06
C LEU A 36 -5.94 -5.24 -0.91
N ILE A 37 -4.89 -6.08 -0.96
CA ILE A 37 -4.88 -7.30 -1.79
C ILE A 37 -6.01 -8.24 -1.39
N ASN A 38 -6.22 -8.41 -0.08
CA ASN A 38 -7.28 -9.29 0.41
C ASN A 38 -8.67 -8.74 0.05
N ILE A 39 -8.92 -7.44 0.22
CA ILE A 39 -10.19 -6.81 -0.18
C ILE A 39 -10.42 -6.94 -1.69
N ALA A 40 -9.41 -6.63 -2.51
CA ALA A 40 -9.46 -6.78 -3.96
C ALA A 40 -9.73 -8.24 -4.36
N GLY A 41 -9.04 -9.18 -3.72
CA GLY A 41 -9.25 -10.61 -3.93
C GLY A 41 -10.67 -11.06 -3.58
N ARG A 42 -11.24 -10.57 -2.47
CA ARG A 42 -12.62 -10.86 -2.05
C ARG A 42 -13.67 -10.36 -3.06
N GLN A 43 -13.38 -9.30 -3.83
CA GLN A 43 -14.32 -8.82 -4.86
C GLN A 43 -14.70 -9.92 -5.85
N ARG A 44 -13.75 -10.77 -6.26
CA ARG A 44 -13.99 -11.90 -7.18
C ARG A 44 -14.98 -12.91 -6.59
N MET A 45 -14.80 -13.25 -5.32
CA MET A 45 -15.68 -14.19 -4.63
C MET A 45 -17.07 -13.59 -4.41
N LEU A 46 -17.13 -12.32 -4.01
CA LEU A 46 -18.38 -11.62 -3.78
C LEU A 46 -19.20 -11.45 -5.06
N SER A 47 -18.59 -11.09 -6.20
CA SER A 47 -19.29 -10.96 -7.48
C SER A 47 -19.96 -12.27 -7.91
N GLN A 48 -19.23 -13.38 -7.83
CA GLN A 48 -19.75 -14.72 -8.13
C GLN A 48 -20.83 -15.16 -7.14
N ARG A 49 -20.65 -14.86 -5.84
CA ARG A 49 -21.64 -15.15 -4.80
C ARG A 49 -22.95 -14.38 -5.00
N ILE A 50 -22.90 -13.13 -5.47
CA ILE A 50 -24.08 -12.33 -5.82
C ILE A 50 -24.86 -13.03 -6.93
N VAL A 51 -24.20 -13.39 -8.03
CA VAL A 51 -24.82 -14.07 -9.18
C VAL A 51 -25.44 -15.40 -8.75
N PHE A 52 -24.69 -16.23 -8.01
CA PHE A 52 -25.18 -17.51 -7.50
C PHE A 52 -26.41 -17.36 -6.60
N LYS A 53 -26.40 -16.40 -5.67
CA LYS A 53 -27.53 -16.18 -4.76
C LYS A 53 -28.73 -15.56 -5.47
N ALA A 54 -28.53 -14.75 -6.50
CA ALA A 54 -29.61 -14.27 -7.36
C ALA A 54 -30.28 -15.43 -8.14
N MET A 55 -29.50 -16.35 -8.69
CA MET A 55 -30.03 -17.55 -9.37
C MET A 55 -30.82 -18.45 -8.41
N LEU A 56 -30.31 -18.67 -7.20
CA LEU A 56 -31.04 -19.43 -6.17
C LEU A 56 -32.34 -18.74 -5.77
N ALA A 57 -32.30 -17.42 -5.53
CA ALA A 57 -33.49 -16.65 -5.16
C ALA A 57 -34.56 -16.67 -6.26
N LEU A 58 -34.15 -16.60 -7.53
CA LEU A 58 -35.06 -16.73 -8.68
C LEU A 58 -35.74 -18.10 -8.71
N ARG A 59 -35.01 -19.17 -8.39
CA ARG A 59 -35.55 -20.54 -8.34
C ARG A 59 -36.47 -20.74 -7.13
N GLU A 60 -36.09 -20.21 -5.97
CA GLU A 60 -36.85 -20.26 -4.73
C GLU A 60 -38.20 -19.54 -4.88
N GLY A 61 -38.25 -18.38 -5.54
CA GLY A 61 -39.50 -17.65 -5.81
C GLY A 61 -40.50 -18.38 -6.71
N ARG A 62 -40.12 -19.51 -7.33
CA ARG A 62 -41.00 -20.39 -8.11
C ARG A 62 -41.49 -21.62 -7.32
N GLY A 63 -41.05 -21.81 -6.08
CA GLY A 63 -41.42 -22.96 -5.25
C GLY A 63 -42.13 -22.53 -3.96
N GLU A 64 -43.09 -23.35 -3.51
CA GLU A 64 -43.72 -23.22 -2.20
C GLU A 64 -42.78 -23.76 -1.11
N GLY A 65 -41.92 -22.89 -0.55
CA GLY A 65 -41.01 -23.27 0.53
C GLY A 65 -40.30 -22.04 1.11
N GLU A 66 -39.61 -22.20 2.26
CA GLU A 66 -38.94 -21.16 3.05
C GLU A 66 -37.75 -20.44 2.34
N GLY A 67 -37.97 -19.96 1.11
CA GLY A 67 -36.98 -19.41 0.17
C GLY A 67 -36.71 -17.90 0.31
N HIS A 68 -36.85 -17.34 1.51
CA HIS A 68 -36.60 -15.91 1.74
C HIS A 68 -35.12 -15.60 2.05
N GLY A 69 -34.29 -16.64 2.24
CA GLY A 69 -32.90 -16.51 2.64
C GLY A 69 -31.95 -16.11 1.51
N ALA A 70 -32.10 -16.68 0.30
CA ALA A 70 -31.13 -16.44 -0.77
C ALA A 70 -31.12 -14.99 -1.24
N LEU A 71 -32.30 -14.36 -1.36
CA LEU A 71 -32.43 -12.96 -1.74
C LEU A 71 -31.80 -12.03 -0.69
N ALA A 72 -32.04 -12.29 0.59
CA ALA A 72 -31.45 -11.51 1.69
C ALA A 72 -29.92 -11.61 1.69
N VAL A 73 -29.39 -12.82 1.52
CA VAL A 73 -27.93 -13.04 1.42
C VAL A 73 -27.36 -12.36 0.17
N ALA A 74 -28.06 -12.38 -0.96
CA ALA A 74 -27.61 -11.71 -2.18
C ALA A 74 -27.50 -10.18 -1.97
N ARG A 75 -28.50 -9.57 -1.32
CA ARG A 75 -28.50 -8.13 -1.00
C ARG A 75 -27.38 -7.75 -0.04
N ASP A 76 -27.15 -8.54 0.99
CA ASP A 76 -26.05 -8.30 1.94
C ASP A 76 -24.67 -8.45 1.27
N THR A 77 -24.53 -9.45 0.41
CA THR A 77 -23.31 -9.66 -0.39
C THR A 77 -23.07 -8.48 -1.34
N LEU A 78 -24.12 -7.99 -2.01
CA LEU A 78 -24.04 -6.82 -2.89
C LEU A 78 -23.63 -5.55 -2.15
N ARG A 79 -24.19 -5.31 -0.96
CA ARG A 79 -23.79 -4.19 -0.10
C ARG A 79 -22.31 -4.29 0.28
N THR A 80 -21.88 -5.45 0.77
CA THR A 80 -20.48 -5.70 1.14
C THR A 80 -19.52 -5.50 -0.04
N PHE A 81 -19.92 -5.94 -1.23
CA PHE A 81 -19.16 -5.74 -2.47
C PHE A 81 -19.04 -4.24 -2.81
N ALA A 82 -20.16 -3.51 -2.81
CA ALA A 82 -20.17 -2.07 -3.11
C ALA A 82 -19.36 -1.26 -2.10
N ASP A 83 -19.51 -1.53 -0.80
CA ASP A 83 -18.77 -0.84 0.27
C ASP A 83 -17.27 -1.10 0.16
N SER A 84 -16.89 -2.35 -0.09
CA SER A 84 -15.49 -2.74 -0.28
C SER A 84 -14.88 -2.10 -1.53
N HIS A 85 -15.64 -2.01 -2.62
CA HIS A 85 -15.19 -1.34 -3.84
C HIS A 85 -14.99 0.16 -3.62
N ALA A 86 -15.92 0.83 -2.93
CA ALA A 86 -15.79 2.23 -2.56
C ALA A 86 -14.55 2.45 -1.68
N ALA A 87 -14.30 1.58 -0.71
CA ALA A 87 -13.12 1.65 0.15
C ALA A 87 -11.80 1.50 -0.62
N LEU A 88 -11.76 0.62 -1.64
CA LEU A 88 -10.59 0.46 -2.53
C LEU A 88 -10.33 1.69 -3.41
N VAL A 89 -11.38 2.33 -3.93
CA VAL A 89 -11.25 3.42 -4.90
C VAL A 89 -11.06 4.77 -4.21
N GLN A 90 -11.93 5.09 -3.25
CA GLN A 90 -11.99 6.40 -2.60
C GLN A 90 -11.07 6.49 -1.38
N GLY A 91 -10.71 5.35 -0.79
CA GLY A 91 -10.04 5.30 0.51
C GLY A 91 -11.03 5.53 1.64
N ARG A 92 -11.05 4.61 2.61
CA ARG A 92 -11.87 4.68 3.83
C ARG A 92 -11.23 3.83 4.92
N ASP A 93 -11.48 4.14 6.20
CA ASP A 93 -11.08 3.32 7.35
C ASP A 93 -9.56 3.02 7.38
N GLY A 94 -8.73 4.02 7.06
CA GLY A 94 -7.27 3.90 7.03
C GLY A 94 -6.71 3.32 5.72
N LEU A 95 -7.56 3.04 4.72
CA LEU A 95 -7.12 2.65 3.38
C LEU A 95 -6.82 3.89 2.52
N PRO A 96 -5.72 3.88 1.75
CA PRO A 96 -5.24 5.05 1.00
C PRO A 96 -5.97 5.29 -0.33
N GLY A 97 -6.97 4.47 -0.67
CA GLY A 97 -7.60 4.48 -1.99
C GLY A 97 -6.63 4.07 -3.10
N LEU A 98 -6.80 4.64 -4.31
CA LEU A 98 -5.92 4.40 -5.46
C LEU A 98 -4.58 5.14 -5.32
N PHE A 99 -3.72 4.62 -4.44
CA PHE A 99 -2.47 5.27 -4.04
C PHE A 99 -1.37 5.30 -5.12
N SER A 100 -1.44 4.44 -6.14
CA SER A 100 -0.42 4.39 -7.20
C SER A 100 -0.98 4.80 -8.57
N PRO A 101 -0.15 5.40 -9.45
CA PRO A 101 -0.53 5.65 -10.84
C PRO A 101 -0.97 4.38 -11.58
N ALA A 102 -0.30 3.25 -11.34
CA ALA A 102 -0.65 1.97 -11.95
C ALA A 102 -2.05 1.49 -11.53
N LEU A 103 -2.43 1.68 -10.27
CA LEU A 103 -3.78 1.37 -9.79
C LEU A 103 -4.82 2.30 -10.40
N ARG A 104 -4.52 3.60 -10.51
CA ARG A 104 -5.40 4.55 -11.19
C ARG A 104 -5.61 4.17 -12.66
N GLU A 105 -4.54 3.79 -13.36
CA GLU A 105 -4.62 3.30 -14.74
C GLU A 105 -5.41 1.99 -14.84
N ALA A 106 -5.25 1.07 -13.89
CA ALA A 106 -6.02 -0.19 -13.89
C ALA A 106 -7.53 0.04 -13.72
N PHE A 107 -7.95 0.99 -12.88
CA PHE A 107 -9.36 1.29 -12.64
C PHE A 107 -9.97 2.24 -13.68
N HIS A 108 -9.23 3.27 -14.09
CA HIS A 108 -9.71 4.39 -14.92
C HIS A 108 -9.12 4.43 -16.33
N GLY A 109 -8.26 3.48 -16.70
CA GLY A 109 -7.55 3.51 -17.98
C GLY A 109 -6.42 4.52 -18.03
N LYS A 110 -5.63 4.45 -19.11
CA LYS A 110 -4.52 5.37 -19.36
C LYS A 110 -5.08 6.73 -19.73
N GLY A 111 -4.72 7.76 -18.96
CA GLY A 111 -5.32 9.08 -19.03
C GLY A 111 -5.30 9.69 -20.43
N ASP A 112 -6.44 9.63 -21.11
CA ASP A 112 -6.78 10.60 -22.14
C ASP A 112 -8.13 11.24 -21.76
N THR A 113 -8.04 12.19 -20.84
CA THR A 113 -9.18 13.02 -20.40
C THR A 113 -9.76 13.89 -21.53
N ARG A 114 -9.23 13.80 -22.76
CA ARG A 114 -9.77 14.48 -23.96
C ARG A 114 -10.58 13.55 -24.88
N ASN A 115 -10.50 12.24 -24.68
CA ASN A 115 -11.36 11.25 -25.32
C ASN A 115 -12.08 10.42 -24.26
N ALA A 116 -12.95 11.08 -23.48
CA ALA A 116 -13.88 10.45 -22.54
C ALA A 116 -15.01 9.65 -23.25
N SER A 117 -14.71 9.08 -24.41
CA SER A 117 -15.60 8.22 -25.21
C SER A 117 -14.98 6.84 -25.40
N GLY A 118 -14.46 6.26 -24.31
CA GLY A 118 -14.06 4.86 -24.24
C GLY A 118 -14.87 4.15 -23.17
N ASN A 119 -15.87 3.36 -23.59
CA ASN A 119 -16.78 2.56 -22.75
C ASN A 119 -16.11 1.46 -21.88
N SER A 120 -14.85 1.58 -21.47
CA SER A 120 -14.09 0.44 -20.91
C SER A 120 -13.15 0.82 -19.76
N HIS A 121 -13.71 1.37 -18.67
CA HIS A 121 -12.98 1.49 -17.41
C HIS A 121 -13.53 0.49 -16.40
N VAL A 122 -12.65 -0.24 -15.70
CA VAL A 122 -13.03 -1.29 -14.75
C VAL A 122 -13.93 -0.72 -13.64
N ALA A 123 -13.66 0.50 -13.18
CA ALA A 123 -14.51 1.19 -12.21
C ALA A 123 -15.96 1.34 -12.73
N LYS A 124 -16.14 1.71 -14.00
CA LYS A 124 -17.47 1.82 -14.62
C LYS A 124 -18.14 0.45 -14.72
N LYS A 125 -17.42 -0.58 -15.17
CA LYS A 125 -17.96 -1.95 -15.26
C LYS A 125 -18.39 -2.50 -13.90
N ILE A 126 -17.65 -2.23 -12.84
CA ILE A 126 -18.04 -2.59 -11.47
C ILE A 126 -19.31 -1.83 -11.05
N ALA A 127 -19.41 -0.53 -11.34
CA ALA A 127 -20.60 0.25 -11.05
C ALA A 127 -21.83 -0.25 -11.85
N ASP A 128 -21.66 -0.55 -13.14
CA ASP A 128 -22.70 -1.12 -13.99
C ASP A 128 -23.17 -2.48 -13.45
N PHE A 129 -22.24 -3.33 -13.00
CA PHE A 129 -22.56 -4.60 -12.36
C PHE A 129 -23.34 -4.41 -11.04
N ILE A 130 -22.95 -3.46 -10.19
CA ILE A 130 -23.67 -3.15 -8.95
C ILE A 130 -25.11 -2.72 -9.25
N ALA A 131 -25.30 -1.86 -10.25
CA ALA A 131 -26.62 -1.41 -10.68
C ALA A 131 -27.46 -2.56 -11.24
N LEU A 132 -26.86 -3.39 -12.10
CA LEU A 132 -27.52 -4.57 -12.70
C LEU A 132 -27.92 -5.60 -11.65
N ALA A 133 -27.02 -5.89 -10.70
CA ALA A 133 -27.31 -6.77 -9.57
C ALA A 133 -28.45 -6.22 -8.71
N GLY A 134 -28.42 -4.93 -8.37
CA GLY A 134 -29.52 -4.29 -7.62
C GLY A 134 -30.86 -4.43 -8.34
N ALA A 135 -30.89 -4.12 -9.64
CA ALA A 135 -32.09 -4.24 -10.46
C ALA A 135 -32.61 -5.69 -10.55
N ALA A 136 -31.71 -6.68 -10.69
CA ALA A 136 -32.09 -8.09 -10.72
C ALA A 136 -32.68 -8.56 -9.38
N LEU A 137 -32.07 -8.19 -8.25
CA LEU A 137 -32.58 -8.53 -6.92
C LEU A 137 -33.93 -7.88 -6.62
N ASP A 138 -34.15 -6.65 -7.08
CA ASP A 138 -35.44 -5.98 -6.95
C ASP A 138 -36.52 -6.56 -7.87
N ALA A 139 -36.15 -6.98 -9.08
CA ALA A 139 -37.04 -7.71 -9.98
C ALA A 139 -37.47 -9.05 -9.39
N ILE A 140 -36.54 -9.83 -8.81
CA ILE A 140 -36.88 -11.07 -8.08
C ILE A 140 -37.90 -10.81 -6.98
N ALA A 141 -37.76 -9.70 -6.24
CA ALA A 141 -38.63 -9.37 -5.12
C ALA A 141 -40.02 -8.86 -5.52
N ARG A 142 -40.15 -8.16 -6.66
CA ARG A 142 -41.35 -7.36 -6.98
C ARG A 142 -41.94 -7.62 -8.36
N ASN A 143 -41.20 -8.23 -9.28
CA ASN A 143 -41.62 -8.42 -10.67
C ASN A 143 -41.06 -9.72 -11.26
N PRO A 144 -41.67 -10.88 -10.94
CA PRO A 144 -41.17 -12.18 -11.37
C PRO A 144 -41.11 -12.33 -12.89
N ALA A 145 -41.98 -11.64 -13.64
CA ALA A 145 -41.97 -11.66 -15.11
C ALA A 145 -40.70 -11.03 -15.72
N ARG A 146 -40.06 -10.09 -15.02
CA ARG A 146 -38.79 -9.46 -15.45
C ARG A 146 -37.57 -10.02 -14.75
N ALA A 147 -37.75 -10.82 -13.71
CA ALA A 147 -36.67 -11.34 -12.88
C ALA A 147 -35.72 -12.25 -13.69
N GLU A 148 -36.27 -13.09 -14.57
CA GLU A 148 -35.48 -13.99 -15.43
C GLU A 148 -34.51 -13.22 -16.33
N GLN A 149 -35.03 -12.27 -17.11
CA GLN A 149 -34.23 -11.46 -18.03
C GLN A 149 -33.16 -10.65 -17.29
N ALA A 150 -33.49 -10.11 -16.10
CA ALA A 150 -32.55 -9.35 -15.30
C ALA A 150 -31.42 -10.23 -14.73
N VAL A 151 -31.74 -11.46 -14.29
CA VAL A 151 -30.74 -12.41 -13.80
C VAL A 151 -29.86 -12.93 -14.94
N GLU A 152 -30.42 -13.17 -16.12
CA GLU A 152 -29.65 -13.58 -17.31
C GLU A 152 -28.64 -12.50 -17.72
N ALA A 153 -29.05 -11.23 -17.74
CA ALA A 153 -28.14 -10.11 -17.97
C ALA A 153 -27.03 -10.04 -16.90
N LEU A 154 -27.38 -10.27 -15.63
CA LEU A 154 -26.41 -10.31 -14.53
C LEU A 154 -25.38 -11.44 -14.73
N ILE A 155 -25.82 -12.64 -15.10
CA ILE A 155 -24.93 -13.78 -15.41
C ILE A 155 -23.98 -13.44 -16.55
N ALA A 156 -24.50 -12.86 -17.64
CA ALA A 156 -23.69 -12.47 -18.79
C ALA A 156 -22.59 -11.43 -18.45
N SER A 157 -22.83 -10.59 -17.45
CA SER A 157 -21.86 -9.60 -16.98
C SER A 157 -20.77 -10.17 -16.03
N ALA A 158 -20.98 -11.36 -15.47
CA ALA A 158 -20.16 -11.91 -14.40
C ALA A 158 -18.76 -12.34 -14.84
N ASP A 159 -18.65 -13.04 -15.96
CA ASP A 159 -17.36 -13.54 -16.47
C ASP A 159 -16.43 -12.41 -16.94
N PRO A 160 -16.89 -11.43 -17.74
CA PRO A 160 -16.08 -10.27 -18.07
C PRO A 160 -15.60 -9.52 -16.83
N LEU A 161 -16.49 -9.32 -15.85
CA LEU A 161 -16.14 -8.65 -14.60
C LEU A 161 -15.11 -9.44 -13.80
N LEU A 162 -15.21 -10.77 -13.73
CA LEU A 162 -14.26 -11.60 -12.99
C LEU A 162 -12.84 -11.44 -13.55
N ASN A 163 -12.70 -11.34 -14.88
CA ASN A 163 -11.42 -11.09 -15.53
C ASN A 163 -10.88 -9.70 -15.19
N ASP A 164 -11.72 -8.67 -15.21
CA ASP A 164 -11.33 -7.30 -14.82
C ASP A 164 -10.89 -7.24 -13.34
N LEU A 165 -11.62 -7.91 -12.43
CA LEU A 165 -11.28 -8.00 -11.01
C LEU A 165 -9.96 -8.76 -10.76
N HIS A 166 -9.70 -9.81 -11.55
CA HIS A 166 -8.41 -10.51 -11.55
C HIS A 166 -7.27 -9.58 -11.95
N ALA A 167 -7.43 -8.84 -13.05
CA ALA A 167 -6.42 -7.92 -13.55
C ALA A 167 -6.08 -6.83 -12.52
N VAL A 168 -7.10 -6.23 -11.91
CA VAL A 168 -6.92 -5.23 -10.84
C VAL A 168 -6.20 -5.82 -9.63
N THR A 169 -6.57 -7.04 -9.19
CA THR A 169 -5.92 -7.70 -8.06
C THR A 169 -4.43 -7.95 -8.34
N ALA A 170 -4.09 -8.34 -9.57
CA ALA A 170 -2.69 -8.53 -9.96
C ALA A 170 -1.88 -7.23 -9.89
N VAL A 171 -2.49 -6.08 -10.21
CA VAL A 171 -1.82 -4.77 -10.06
C VAL A 171 -1.56 -4.44 -8.59
N TYR A 172 -2.49 -4.74 -7.67
CA TYR A 172 -2.24 -4.60 -6.23
C TYR A 172 -1.07 -5.47 -5.76
N GLU A 173 -1.00 -6.72 -6.20
CA GLU A 173 0.10 -7.62 -5.86
C GLU A 173 1.45 -7.13 -6.43
N GLN A 174 1.46 -6.66 -7.67
CA GLN A 174 2.66 -6.11 -8.30
C GLN A 174 3.16 -4.88 -7.54
N GLU A 175 2.25 -3.98 -7.16
CA GLU A 175 2.59 -2.76 -6.46
C GLU A 175 3.09 -3.03 -5.04
N SER A 176 2.47 -3.98 -4.34
CA SER A 176 2.96 -4.44 -3.04
C SER A 176 4.38 -5.00 -3.13
N ARG A 177 4.66 -5.87 -4.11
CA ARG A 177 6.01 -6.39 -4.35
C ARG A 177 7.00 -5.28 -4.73
N ARG A 178 6.54 -4.25 -5.44
CA ARG A 178 7.37 -3.08 -5.81
C ARG A 178 7.76 -2.30 -4.57
N ILE A 179 6.80 -1.96 -3.72
CA ILE A 179 7.02 -1.22 -2.46
C ILE A 179 7.93 -2.01 -1.52
N ALA A 180 7.67 -3.30 -1.32
CA ALA A 180 8.51 -4.15 -0.47
C ALA A 180 9.97 -4.18 -0.94
N ARG A 181 10.22 -4.22 -2.26
CA ARG A 181 11.59 -4.13 -2.81
C ARG A 181 12.23 -2.77 -2.59
N MET A 182 11.48 -1.67 -2.70
CA MET A 182 12.00 -0.32 -2.44
C MET A 182 12.35 -0.16 -0.97
N GLN A 183 11.44 -0.50 -0.06
CA GLN A 183 11.67 -0.45 1.39
C GLN A 183 12.90 -1.27 1.79
N LYS A 184 13.07 -2.48 1.26
CA LYS A 184 14.26 -3.30 1.51
C LYS A 184 15.56 -2.63 1.05
N ARG A 185 15.53 -1.95 -0.11
CA ARG A 185 16.70 -1.22 -0.63
C ARG A 185 17.02 0.01 0.22
N GLU A 186 16.01 0.78 0.61
CA GLU A 186 16.17 1.95 1.47
C GLU A 186 16.72 1.56 2.84
N GLN A 187 16.21 0.48 3.44
CA GLN A 187 16.74 -0.08 4.69
C GLN A 187 18.21 -0.49 4.55
N GLN A 188 18.58 -1.17 3.46
CA GLN A 188 19.96 -1.57 3.22
C GLN A 188 20.89 -0.35 3.07
N GLN A 189 20.46 0.68 2.34
CA GLN A 189 21.22 1.91 2.18
C GLN A 189 21.41 2.66 3.51
N LEU A 190 20.37 2.69 4.36
CA LEU A 190 20.46 3.28 5.69
C LEU A 190 21.48 2.53 6.57
N ILE A 191 21.45 1.20 6.56
CA ILE A 191 22.42 0.36 7.28
C ILE A 191 23.85 0.65 6.81
N GLU A 192 24.08 0.76 5.50
CA GLU A 192 25.39 1.07 4.93
C GLU A 192 25.88 2.46 5.33
N ARG A 193 25.00 3.46 5.33
CA ARG A 193 25.31 4.81 5.82
C ARG A 193 25.70 4.81 7.30
N ILE A 194 24.94 4.11 8.15
CA ILE A 194 25.25 4.02 9.59
C ILE A 194 26.61 3.34 9.81
N LYS A 195 26.91 2.26 9.07
CA LYS A 195 28.23 1.61 9.12
C LYS A 195 29.37 2.54 8.71
N SER A 196 29.17 3.35 7.67
CA SER A 196 30.17 4.33 7.23
C SER A 196 30.43 5.39 8.31
N ILE A 197 29.37 5.95 8.91
CA ILE A 197 29.48 6.93 10.00
C ILE A 197 30.19 6.33 11.21
N ALA A 198 29.83 5.09 11.59
CA ALA A 198 30.47 4.37 12.70
C ALA A 198 31.99 4.21 12.47
N LYS A 199 32.39 3.83 11.25
CA LYS A 199 33.79 3.70 10.85
C LYS A 199 34.53 5.03 10.94
N GLU A 200 33.94 6.11 10.46
CA GLU A 200 34.53 7.45 10.52
C GLU A 200 34.69 7.93 11.98
N ALA A 201 33.65 7.77 12.80
CA ALA A 201 33.69 8.07 14.23
C ALA A 201 34.75 7.24 14.97
N HIS A 202 34.94 5.97 14.60
CA HIS A 202 35.98 5.11 15.15
C HIS A 202 37.39 5.62 14.79
N ILE A 203 37.61 6.06 13.55
CA ILE A 203 38.89 6.67 13.12
C ILE A 203 39.17 7.95 13.92
N VAL A 204 38.16 8.83 14.06
CA VAL A 204 38.29 10.08 14.82
C VAL A 204 38.62 9.80 16.29
N SER A 205 37.92 8.83 16.91
CA SER A 205 38.21 8.42 18.28
C SER A 205 39.64 7.89 18.43
N PHE A 206 40.07 6.98 17.54
CA PHE A 206 41.40 6.40 17.57
C PHE A 206 42.49 7.47 17.41
N ASN A 207 42.32 8.41 16.48
CA ASN A 207 43.22 9.55 16.32
C ASN A 207 43.25 10.43 17.58
N GLY A 208 42.09 10.65 18.22
CA GLY A 208 41.97 11.34 19.49
C GLY A 208 42.79 10.66 20.61
N GLN A 209 42.75 9.33 20.70
CA GLN A 209 43.56 8.56 21.65
C GLN A 209 45.07 8.70 21.39
N ILE A 210 45.49 8.70 20.12
CA ILE A 210 46.90 8.90 19.76
C ILE A 210 47.36 10.31 20.18
N VAL A 211 46.59 11.35 19.90
CA VAL A 211 46.93 12.73 20.28
C VAL A 211 46.94 12.90 21.80
N ALA A 212 45.99 12.27 22.49
CA ALA A 212 45.91 12.25 23.94
C ALA A 212 47.15 11.62 24.60
N SER A 213 47.70 10.55 24.02
CA SER A 213 48.90 9.90 24.56
C SER A 213 50.20 10.71 24.34
N ARG A 214 50.18 11.71 23.44
CA ARG A 214 51.35 12.55 23.11
C ARG A 214 51.41 13.87 23.86
N THR A 215 50.34 14.28 24.55
CA THR A 215 50.23 15.59 25.20
C THR A 215 50.01 15.43 26.70
N ASN A 216 50.71 16.23 27.52
CA ASN A 216 50.85 15.96 28.96
C ASN A 216 49.53 16.18 29.75
N VAL A 217 49.02 17.42 29.81
CA VAL A 217 47.85 17.77 30.63
C VAL A 217 46.55 17.80 29.80
N THR A 218 46.57 18.43 28.62
CA THR A 218 45.43 18.50 27.70
C THR A 218 45.03 17.12 27.16
N GLY A 219 45.98 16.18 27.04
CA GLY A 219 45.72 14.84 26.52
C GLY A 219 44.78 14.00 27.39
N ARG A 220 44.68 14.29 28.69
CA ARG A 220 43.85 13.52 29.63
C ARG A 220 42.35 13.71 29.37
N GLU A 221 41.93 14.93 29.05
CA GLU A 221 40.53 15.23 28.71
C GLU A 221 40.15 14.65 27.35
N PHE A 222 41.06 14.73 26.36
CA PHE A 222 40.87 14.10 25.05
C PHE A 222 40.80 12.57 25.12
N ALA A 223 41.55 11.93 26.03
CA ALA A 223 41.49 10.48 26.24
C ALA A 223 40.10 10.03 26.72
N VAL A 224 39.46 10.79 27.61
CA VAL A 224 38.12 10.50 28.14
C VAL A 224 37.09 10.61 27.02
N VAL A 225 37.10 11.70 26.26
CA VAL A 225 36.15 11.92 25.15
C VAL A 225 36.31 10.85 24.07
N ALA A 226 37.55 10.50 23.70
CA ALA A 226 37.80 9.44 22.74
C ALA A 226 37.34 8.06 23.28
N GLY A 227 37.61 7.75 24.55
CA GLY A 227 37.12 6.53 25.19
C GLY A 227 35.59 6.38 25.11
N VAL A 228 34.85 7.47 25.41
CA VAL A 228 33.39 7.51 25.30
C VAL A 228 32.94 7.32 23.85
N MET A 229 33.57 8.00 22.89
CA MET A 229 33.25 7.85 21.46
C MET A 229 33.47 6.41 20.96
N THR A 230 34.53 5.72 21.41
CA THR A 230 34.74 4.29 21.09
C THR A 230 33.66 3.39 21.69
N SER A 231 33.14 3.71 22.88
CA SER A 231 32.03 2.96 23.48
C SER A 231 30.75 3.14 22.65
N ILE A 232 30.43 4.38 22.29
CA ILE A 232 29.25 4.71 21.47
C ILE A 232 29.32 4.01 20.11
N THR A 233 30.48 4.02 19.44
CA THR A 233 30.60 3.35 18.13
C THR A 233 30.44 1.83 18.23
N LYS A 234 30.96 1.19 19.28
CA LYS A 234 30.76 -0.25 19.54
C LYS A 234 29.29 -0.59 19.79
N GLU A 235 28.59 0.20 20.60
CA GLU A 235 27.16 0.00 20.84
C GLU A 235 26.34 0.17 19.55
N LEU A 236 26.66 1.20 18.76
CA LEU A 236 26.01 1.46 17.49
C LEU A 236 26.22 0.32 16.48
N GLU A 237 27.45 -0.22 16.37
CA GLU A 237 27.73 -1.40 15.54
C GLU A 237 26.95 -2.64 16.00
N ALA A 238 26.85 -2.86 17.32
CA ALA A 238 26.09 -3.97 17.89
C ALA A 238 24.60 -3.87 17.56
N VAL A 239 24.01 -2.67 17.70
CA VAL A 239 22.59 -2.41 17.36
C VAL A 239 22.34 -2.63 15.88
N VAL A 240 23.20 -2.10 15.00
CA VAL A 240 23.07 -2.29 13.54
C VAL A 240 23.19 -3.76 13.17
N SER A 241 24.16 -4.48 13.74
CA SER A 241 24.36 -5.91 13.50
C SER A 241 23.15 -6.73 13.94
N ALA A 242 22.60 -6.44 15.12
CA ALA A 242 21.39 -7.08 15.63
C ALA A 242 20.17 -6.80 14.75
N PHE A 243 20.02 -5.56 14.28
CA PHE A 243 18.95 -5.16 13.37
C PHE A 243 19.04 -5.87 12.02
N VAL A 244 20.24 -5.92 11.40
CA VAL A 244 20.49 -6.66 10.14
C VAL A 244 20.18 -8.15 10.29
N LYS A 245 20.57 -8.75 11.42
CA LYS A 245 20.29 -10.17 11.69
C LYS A 245 18.78 -10.43 11.76
N LYS A 246 18.04 -9.52 12.40
CA LYS A 246 16.57 -9.59 12.52
C LYS A 246 15.87 -9.42 11.18
N THR A 247 16.32 -8.49 10.34
CA THR A 247 15.73 -8.25 9.01
C THR A 247 16.10 -9.31 7.97
N ALA A 248 17.21 -10.04 8.14
CA ALA A 248 17.58 -11.18 7.29
C ALA A 248 16.82 -12.47 7.65
N SER A 249 16.28 -12.56 8.87
CA SER A 249 15.52 -13.73 9.36
C SER A 249 14.00 -13.61 9.23
N ALA A 250 13.50 -12.48 8.73
CA ALA A 250 12.08 -12.18 8.49
C ALA A 250 11.78 -12.16 6.99
#